data_AF-A0A7S4IIY8-F1
#
_entry.id   AF-A0A7S4IIY8-F1
#
_cell.length_a   1.000
_cell.length_b   1.000
_cell.length_c   1.000
_cell.angle_alpha   90.00
_cell.angle_beta   90.00
_cell.angle_gamma   90.00
#
_symmetry.space_group_name_H-M   'P 1'
#
loop_
_entity.id
_entity.type
_entity.pdbx_description
1 polymer ?
#
loop_
_entity_poly.entity_id
_entity_poly.type
_entity_poly.pdbx_seq_one_letter_code
_entity_poly.pdbx_strand_id
1 'polypeptide(L)'
;EPESILDTNESSDLFNSGGDSMAQRLYENLNRVINKETEPASSLVCTLRPYQKQALCWLVEREQEGAKKTAAKVAENPSGLPPNWNECETDCGKKYYYNSLTKITQWEFPMGDYHAKKTKTSIRGGILADEMGMGKTIEILALILSNTPHLLQRNASLPPLNPTTGQTLSNVNADAPISPLDQRTYPLSEPRSTLVVCPLSVVTQWRKEMAKHSRPGFLSVYVYHGPNRRKDIQFLHNHDVVVTTYATLATELPSDKKSKRAKQERGVLLQVNWLRVVLDEAHMIKDRTTRTAKSSFELKSERRWCVTGTPI
;
A
#
# COMPACT_ATOMS: atom_id res chain seq x y z
N GLU A 1 -52.48 23.03 55.68
CA GLU A 1 -51.87 21.68 55.70
C GLU A 1 -51.11 21.45 54.40
N PRO A 2 -50.01 20.68 54.45
CA PRO A 2 -48.81 20.86 53.61
C PRO A 2 -48.50 19.66 52.69
N GLU A 3 -47.46 19.81 51.84
CA GLU A 3 -46.33 18.88 51.55
C GLU A 3 -45.62 19.35 50.25
N SER A 4 -44.45 20.02 50.34
CA SER A 4 -43.08 19.49 50.10
C SER A 4 -42.95 18.62 48.84
N ILE A 5 -42.10 18.96 47.87
CA ILE A 5 -40.68 18.58 47.82
C ILE A 5 -39.86 19.61 47.03
N LEU A 6 -38.79 20.11 47.65
CA LEU A 6 -37.59 20.66 47.01
C LEU A 6 -36.63 19.50 46.74
N ASP A 7 -36.00 19.44 45.57
CA ASP A 7 -34.56 19.12 45.50
C ASP A 7 -33.90 19.49 44.16
N THR A 8 -33.03 20.49 44.25
CA THR A 8 -31.65 20.57 43.72
C THR A 8 -31.32 19.96 42.34
N ASN A 9 -31.34 20.81 41.30
CA ASN A 9 -30.60 20.62 40.05
C ASN A 9 -29.25 21.36 40.12
N GLU A 10 -28.26 20.75 40.76
CA GLU A 10 -26.84 21.11 40.62
C GLU A 10 -26.00 19.84 40.69
N SER A 11 -25.69 19.25 39.53
CA SER A 11 -24.46 18.48 39.25
C SER A 11 -24.60 17.67 37.95
N SER A 12 -24.17 18.23 36.81
CA SER A 12 -23.61 17.44 35.70
C SER A 12 -22.94 18.29 34.61
N ASP A 13 -22.29 19.40 34.98
CA ASP A 13 -21.17 19.92 34.20
C ASP A 13 -19.90 19.44 34.88
N LEU A 14 -19.27 18.38 34.37
CA LEU A 14 -17.84 18.07 34.53
C LEU A 14 -17.38 16.78 33.82
N PHE A 15 -17.92 16.41 32.64
CA PHE A 15 -17.29 15.37 31.79
C PHE A 15 -17.63 15.57 30.31
N ASN A 16 -17.29 16.73 29.74
CA ASN A 16 -17.34 16.87 28.29
C ASN A 16 -16.30 17.87 27.76
N SER A 17 -15.03 17.48 27.78
CA SER A 17 -14.02 18.10 26.91
C SER A 17 -12.91 17.11 26.58
N GLY A 18 -12.81 16.73 25.30
CA GLY A 18 -11.62 16.04 24.76
C GLY A 18 -11.86 14.90 23.77
N GLY A 19 -13.07 14.31 23.69
CA GLY A 19 -13.33 13.12 22.88
C GLY A 19 -13.82 13.35 21.44
N ASP A 20 -14.48 14.47 21.16
CA ASP A 20 -15.34 14.60 19.97
C ASP A 20 -14.62 14.96 18.65
N SER A 21 -13.40 15.51 18.67
CA SER A 21 -12.81 16.01 17.42
C SER A 21 -12.40 14.90 16.45
N MET A 22 -12.09 13.69 16.93
CA MET A 22 -11.66 12.58 16.07
C MET A 22 -12.87 11.90 15.41
N ALA A 23 -13.93 11.64 16.18
CA ALA A 23 -15.15 11.03 15.65
C ALA A 23 -15.81 11.95 14.61
N GLN A 24 -15.86 13.25 14.89
CA GLN A 24 -16.43 14.23 13.96
C GLN A 24 -15.60 14.36 12.68
N ARG A 25 -14.26 14.38 12.78
CA ARG A 25 -13.36 14.30 11.61
C ARG A 25 -13.50 12.99 10.85
N LEU A 26 -13.71 11.87 11.53
CA LEU A 26 -13.94 10.58 10.87
C LEU A 26 -15.26 10.62 10.09
N TYR A 27 -16.32 11.16 10.70
CA TYR A 27 -17.65 11.29 10.09
C TYR A 27 -17.65 12.24 8.88
N GLU A 28 -16.99 13.40 9.00
CA GLU A 28 -16.82 14.34 7.88
C GLU A 28 -15.97 13.74 6.75
N ASN A 29 -14.90 13.01 7.08
CA ASN A 29 -14.09 12.30 6.08
C ASN A 29 -14.88 11.17 5.42
N LEU A 30 -15.70 10.44 6.17
CA LEU A 30 -16.62 9.43 5.65
C LEU A 30 -17.59 10.06 4.64
N ASN A 31 -18.26 11.16 5.02
CA ASN A 31 -19.24 11.83 4.15
C ASN A 31 -18.62 12.47 2.90
N ARG A 32 -17.37 12.96 2.99
CA ARG A 32 -16.64 13.46 1.81
C ARG A 32 -16.31 12.34 0.81
N VAL A 33 -16.12 11.13 1.30
CA VAL A 33 -15.74 9.94 0.50
C VAL A 33 -16.97 9.25 -0.08
N ILE A 34 -18.08 9.20 0.66
CA ILE A 34 -19.32 8.51 0.25
C ILE A 34 -19.93 9.12 -1.03
N ASN A 35 -19.76 10.41 -1.28
CA ASN A 35 -20.44 11.09 -2.41
C ASN A 35 -19.64 11.12 -3.72
N LYS A 36 -18.43 10.54 -3.76
CA LYS A 36 -17.57 10.58 -4.95
C LYS A 36 -17.33 9.19 -5.50
N GLU A 37 -17.80 8.96 -6.72
CA GLU A 37 -17.57 7.72 -7.46
C GLU A 37 -16.46 7.92 -8.50
N THR A 38 -15.65 6.88 -8.71
CA THR A 38 -14.67 6.84 -9.79
C THR A 38 -14.96 5.64 -10.67
N GLU A 39 -15.03 5.87 -11.98
CA GLU A 39 -15.15 4.78 -12.94
C GLU A 39 -13.85 3.96 -13.01
N PRO A 40 -13.92 2.63 -13.03
CA PRO A 40 -12.74 1.79 -13.13
C PRO A 40 -12.08 1.91 -14.50
N ALA A 41 -10.81 1.50 -14.58
CA ALA A 41 -10.12 1.37 -15.85
C ALA A 41 -10.87 0.43 -16.81
N SER A 42 -10.84 0.76 -18.10
CA SER A 42 -11.49 -0.03 -19.18
C SER A 42 -10.96 -1.47 -19.31
N SER A 43 -9.80 -1.78 -18.73
CA SER A 43 -9.29 -3.14 -18.59
C SER A 43 -10.05 -4.03 -17.60
N LEU A 44 -10.86 -3.45 -16.70
CA LEU A 44 -11.68 -4.20 -15.76
C LEU A 44 -12.97 -4.66 -16.45
N VAL A 45 -13.20 -5.97 -16.48
CA VAL A 45 -14.30 -6.58 -17.24
C VAL A 45 -15.62 -6.60 -16.46
N CYS A 46 -15.57 -6.60 -15.12
CA CYS A 46 -16.79 -6.55 -14.31
C CYS A 46 -17.26 -5.13 -14.02
N THR A 47 -18.58 -4.99 -13.94
CA THR A 47 -19.24 -3.79 -13.45
C THR A 47 -19.10 -3.70 -11.93
N LEU A 48 -18.48 -2.62 -11.44
CA LEU A 48 -18.40 -2.31 -10.02
C LEU A 48 -19.75 -1.82 -9.48
N ARG A 49 -20.07 -2.23 -8.25
CA ARG A 49 -21.22 -1.68 -7.51
C ARG A 49 -20.92 -0.25 -7.05
N PRO A 50 -21.94 0.59 -6.75
CA PRO A 50 -21.72 1.98 -6.34
C PRO A 50 -20.74 2.12 -5.17
N TYR A 51 -20.89 1.32 -4.11
CA TYR A 51 -19.96 1.33 -2.98
C TYR A 51 -18.53 0.93 -3.36
N GLN A 52 -18.34 0.05 -4.35
CA GLN A 52 -17.02 -0.35 -4.85
C GLN A 52 -16.36 0.77 -5.67
N LYS A 53 -17.17 1.60 -6.36
CA LYS A 53 -16.68 2.80 -7.05
C LYS A 53 -16.26 3.89 -6.06
N GLN A 54 -17.00 4.03 -4.95
CA GLN A 54 -16.62 4.92 -3.84
C GLN A 54 -15.33 4.44 -3.17
N ALA A 55 -15.24 3.13 -2.89
CA ALA A 55 -14.02 2.50 -2.37
C ALA A 55 -12.84 2.74 -3.32
N LEU A 56 -13.01 2.52 -4.63
CA LEU A 56 -11.97 2.78 -5.63
C LEU A 56 -11.52 4.25 -5.61
N CYS A 57 -12.46 5.19 -5.59
CA CYS A 57 -12.15 6.63 -5.50
C CYS A 57 -11.25 6.92 -4.28
N TRP A 58 -11.66 6.42 -3.12
CA TRP A 58 -10.92 6.57 -1.89
C TRP A 58 -9.52 5.95 -1.94
N LEU A 59 -9.41 4.72 -2.45
CA LEU A 59 -8.14 4.00 -2.60
C LEU A 59 -7.16 4.79 -3.49
N VAL A 60 -7.63 5.31 -4.62
CA VAL A 60 -6.82 6.11 -5.55
C VAL A 60 -6.36 7.42 -4.88
N GLU A 61 -7.27 8.13 -4.24
CA GLU A 61 -6.96 9.38 -3.54
C GLU A 61 -5.92 9.16 -2.43
N ARG A 62 -6.05 8.08 -1.64
CA ARG A 62 -5.09 7.72 -0.59
C ARG A 62 -3.70 7.40 -1.11
N GLU A 63 -3.58 6.77 -2.27
CA GLU A 63 -2.27 6.53 -2.88
C GLU A 63 -1.62 7.82 -3.42
N GLN A 64 -2.43 8.81 -3.84
CA GLN A 64 -1.96 10.08 -4.39
C GLN A 64 -1.72 11.17 -3.33
N GLU A 65 -2.48 11.19 -2.24
CA GLU A 65 -2.35 12.19 -1.18
C GLU A 65 -0.97 12.11 -0.52
N GLY A 66 -0.42 10.90 -0.39
CA GLY A 66 0.96 10.71 0.03
C GLY A 66 1.99 11.23 -0.97
N ALA A 67 1.70 11.25 -2.28
CA ALA A 67 2.59 11.88 -3.25
C ALA A 67 2.59 13.41 -3.14
N LYS A 68 1.40 14.00 -3.03
CA LYS A 68 1.23 15.48 -2.94
C LYS A 68 1.85 16.06 -1.67
N LYS A 69 1.67 15.41 -0.52
CA LYS A 69 2.27 15.86 0.76
C LYS A 69 3.79 15.70 0.78
N THR A 70 4.36 14.73 0.06
CA THR A 70 5.82 14.61 -0.10
C THR A 70 6.35 15.72 -1.02
N ALA A 71 5.71 15.93 -2.17
CA ALA A 71 6.12 16.97 -3.12
C ALA A 71 6.03 18.39 -2.52
N ALA A 72 4.97 18.69 -1.77
CA ALA A 72 4.83 19.96 -1.07
C ALA A 72 5.92 20.18 -0.01
N LYS A 73 6.29 19.15 0.76
CA LYS A 73 7.38 19.23 1.75
C LYS A 73 8.77 19.37 1.14
N VAL A 74 9.00 18.79 -0.04
CA VAL A 74 10.25 18.96 -0.81
C VAL A 74 10.33 20.39 -1.38
N ALA A 75 9.20 20.94 -1.84
CA ALA A 75 9.13 22.31 -2.33
C ALA A 75 9.29 23.37 -1.22
N GLU A 76 8.82 23.09 0.00
CA GLU A 76 8.96 23.99 1.17
C GLU A 76 10.39 24.05 1.74
N ASN A 77 11.32 23.18 1.31
CA ASN A 77 12.66 23.13 1.89
C ASN A 77 13.78 22.96 0.84
N PRO A 78 14.12 24.03 0.08
CA PRO A 78 15.11 23.98 -1.01
C PRO A 78 16.55 23.70 -0.55
N SER A 79 16.85 23.91 0.74
CA SER A 79 18.17 23.72 1.35
C SER A 79 18.49 22.26 1.70
N GLY A 80 17.50 21.35 1.61
CA GLY A 80 17.65 19.95 1.99
C GLY A 80 17.83 19.71 3.50
N LEU A 81 17.80 20.76 4.31
CA LEU A 81 17.98 20.68 5.76
C LEU A 81 16.70 20.17 6.44
N PRO A 82 16.79 19.31 7.46
CA PRO A 82 15.60 18.89 8.19
C PRO A 82 14.92 20.08 8.92
N PRO A 83 13.60 20.04 9.19
CA PRO A 83 12.89 21.12 9.89
C PRO A 83 13.61 21.55 11.18
N ASN A 84 13.73 22.87 11.40
CA ASN A 84 14.43 23.49 12.54
C ASN A 84 15.96 23.36 12.54
N TRP A 85 16.57 22.86 11.48
CA TRP A 85 18.01 22.96 11.26
C TRP A 85 18.33 24.16 10.39
N ASN A 86 19.28 24.97 10.84
CA ASN A 86 19.84 26.08 10.08
C ASN A 86 21.30 25.78 9.77
N GLU A 87 21.72 26.13 8.56
CA GLU A 87 23.13 26.21 8.22
C GLU A 87 23.69 27.53 8.76
N CYS A 88 24.84 27.45 9.42
CA CYS A 88 25.54 28.58 10.01
C CYS A 88 27.00 28.53 9.57
N GLU A 89 27.65 29.69 9.56
CA GLU A 89 29.04 29.84 9.19
C GLU A 89 29.80 30.47 10.35
N THR A 90 30.97 29.95 10.64
CA THR A 90 31.88 30.54 11.63
C THR A 90 32.67 31.70 11.02
N ASP A 91 33.28 32.52 11.87
CA ASP A 91 34.17 33.62 11.46
C ASP A 91 35.36 33.17 10.59
N CYS A 92 35.67 31.87 10.58
CA CYS A 92 36.71 31.26 9.73
C CYS A 92 36.19 30.60 8.44
N GLY A 93 34.92 30.83 8.08
CA GLY A 93 34.31 30.31 6.86
C GLY A 93 33.91 28.83 6.91
N LYS A 94 33.98 28.20 8.08
CA LYS A 94 33.55 26.80 8.25
C LYS A 94 32.07 26.74 8.54
N LYS A 95 31.38 25.89 7.77
CA LYS A 95 29.95 25.60 7.91
C LYS A 95 29.69 24.65 9.09
N TYR A 96 28.65 24.94 9.85
CA TYR A 96 28.10 24.07 10.89
C TYR A 96 26.57 24.14 10.87
N TYR A 97 25.91 23.13 11.42
CA TYR A 97 24.46 23.03 11.47
C TYR A 97 23.98 23.20 12.90
N TYR A 98 22.96 24.04 13.09
CA TYR A 98 22.38 24.35 14.39
C TYR A 98 20.89 24.04 14.40
N ASN A 99 20.45 23.27 15.39
CA ASN A 99 19.04 22.99 15.60
C ASN A 99 18.42 24.05 16.54
N SER A 100 17.50 24.87 16.01
CA SER A 100 16.88 25.95 16.77
C SER A 100 15.98 25.47 17.91
N LEU A 101 15.48 24.24 17.84
CA LEU A 101 14.59 23.62 18.84
C LEU A 101 15.37 22.93 19.96
N THR A 102 16.35 22.10 19.62
CA THR A 102 17.13 21.32 20.61
C THR A 102 18.37 22.03 21.12
N LYS A 103 18.75 23.16 20.48
CA LYS A 103 19.95 23.94 20.79
C LYS A 103 21.27 23.18 20.59
N ILE A 104 21.25 22.13 19.78
CA ILE A 104 22.43 21.32 19.44
C ILE A 104 23.09 21.88 18.19
N THR A 105 24.42 21.92 18.18
CA THR A 105 25.25 22.20 17.00
C THR A 105 26.02 20.96 16.56
N GLN A 106 26.25 20.82 15.27
CA GLN A 106 27.09 19.75 14.71
C GLN A 106 27.77 20.21 13.41
N TRP A 107 28.92 19.62 13.11
CA TRP A 107 29.71 19.95 11.93
C TRP A 107 29.35 19.11 10.69
N GLU A 108 28.73 17.95 10.92
CA GLU A 108 28.28 17.04 9.87
C GLU A 108 26.86 17.39 9.44
N PHE A 109 26.54 17.19 8.15
CA PHE A 109 25.18 17.35 7.66
C PHE A 109 24.23 16.45 8.48
N PRO A 110 23.11 16.95 9.02
CA PRO A 110 22.17 16.17 9.83
C PRO A 110 21.44 15.11 8.99
N MET A 111 22.14 14.04 8.61
CA MET A 111 21.58 12.82 8.03
C MET A 111 21.10 11.83 9.10
N GLY A 112 21.42 12.07 10.38
CA GLY A 112 21.15 11.15 11.48
C GLY A 112 19.69 11.13 11.91
N ASP A 113 19.01 10.00 11.72
CA ASP A 113 17.71 9.55 12.25
C ASP A 113 16.50 10.51 12.16
N TYR A 114 16.68 11.74 11.65
CA TYR A 114 15.65 12.77 11.57
C TYR A 114 14.58 12.41 10.54
N HIS A 115 14.98 11.70 9.48
CA HIS A 115 14.05 11.05 8.55
C HIS A 115 13.31 9.87 9.16
N ALA A 116 13.88 9.18 10.16
CA ALA A 116 13.29 7.96 10.72
C ALA A 116 12.24 8.24 11.82
N LYS A 117 12.35 9.35 12.56
CA LYS A 117 11.50 9.60 13.74
C LYS A 117 10.45 10.71 13.60
N LYS A 118 10.52 11.58 12.58
CA LYS A 118 9.55 12.71 12.46
C LYS A 118 9.03 13.01 11.06
N THR A 119 9.36 12.22 10.04
CA THR A 119 8.42 12.10 8.92
C THR A 119 7.23 11.33 9.47
N LYS A 120 6.15 12.03 9.83
CA LYS A 120 4.82 11.48 9.63
C LYS A 120 4.79 11.18 8.14
N THR A 121 5.25 9.99 7.78
CA THR A 121 5.36 9.51 6.41
C THR A 121 4.01 9.81 5.81
N SER A 122 3.98 10.49 4.68
CA SER A 122 2.72 10.60 3.97
C SER A 122 2.49 9.20 3.38
N ILE A 123 2.00 8.30 4.22
CA ILE A 123 1.76 6.90 3.93
C ILE A 123 0.85 6.89 2.70
N ARG A 124 1.34 6.31 1.60
CA ARG A 124 0.52 6.05 0.42
C ARG A 124 -0.18 4.71 0.67
N GLY A 125 -1.50 4.76 0.80
CA GLY A 125 -2.34 3.61 1.12
C GLY A 125 -2.99 3.72 2.50
N GLY A 126 -3.36 2.58 3.08
CA GLY A 126 -4.17 2.55 4.30
C GLY A 126 -4.70 1.16 4.65
N ILE A 127 -5.80 1.13 5.38
CA ILE A 127 -6.50 -0.09 5.80
C ILE A 127 -7.88 -0.10 5.12
N LEU A 128 -8.17 -1.16 4.37
CA LEU A 128 -9.47 -1.46 3.80
C LEU A 128 -10.14 -2.52 4.68
N ALA A 129 -11.14 -2.09 5.45
CA ALA A 129 -11.71 -2.85 6.56
C ALA A 129 -13.18 -3.24 6.32
N ASP A 130 -13.55 -3.58 5.09
CA ASP A 130 -14.93 -3.89 4.72
C ASP A 130 -15.34 -5.31 5.14
N GLU A 131 -16.64 -5.54 5.33
CA GLU A 131 -17.18 -6.84 5.72
C GLU A 131 -16.80 -7.95 4.71
N MET A 132 -16.77 -9.19 5.21
CA MET A 132 -16.51 -10.35 4.36
C MET A 132 -17.63 -10.47 3.32
N GLY A 133 -17.27 -10.66 2.05
CA GLY A 133 -18.23 -10.75 0.94
C GLY A 133 -18.53 -9.44 0.21
N MET A 134 -18.02 -8.29 0.66
CA MET A 134 -18.18 -7.01 -0.05
C MET A 134 -17.31 -6.88 -1.33
N GLY A 135 -16.46 -7.87 -1.61
CA GLY A 135 -15.67 -7.88 -2.85
C GLY A 135 -14.35 -7.10 -2.78
N LYS A 136 -13.72 -7.03 -1.61
CA LYS A 136 -12.39 -6.41 -1.40
C LYS A 136 -11.34 -6.81 -2.43
N THR A 137 -11.34 -8.08 -2.87
CA THR A 137 -10.45 -8.55 -3.95
C THR A 137 -10.65 -7.78 -5.24
N ILE A 138 -11.90 -7.50 -5.63
CA ILE A 138 -12.25 -6.75 -6.84
C ILE A 138 -11.89 -5.27 -6.69
N GLU A 139 -12.08 -4.69 -5.51
CA GLU A 139 -11.68 -3.29 -5.24
C GLU A 139 -10.17 -3.09 -5.36
N ILE A 140 -9.38 -4.02 -4.80
CA ILE A 140 -7.92 -4.01 -4.96
C ILE A 140 -7.52 -4.25 -6.41
N LEU A 141 -8.18 -5.16 -7.13
CA LEU A 141 -7.93 -5.37 -8.55
C LEU A 141 -8.23 -4.10 -9.36
N ALA A 142 -9.35 -3.44 -9.10
CA ALA A 142 -9.72 -2.18 -9.74
C ALA A 142 -8.67 -1.09 -9.46
N LEU A 143 -8.16 -1.00 -8.22
CA LEU A 143 -7.07 -0.10 -7.86
C LEU A 143 -5.77 -0.42 -8.61
N ILE A 144 -5.41 -1.71 -8.73
CA ILE A 144 -4.22 -2.13 -9.49
C ILE A 144 -4.36 -1.69 -10.94
N LEU A 145 -5.50 -1.92 -11.57
CA LEU A 145 -5.72 -1.58 -12.98
C LEU A 145 -5.81 -0.06 -13.21
N SER A 146 -6.33 0.69 -12.24
CA SER A 146 -6.66 2.12 -12.39
C SER A 146 -5.60 3.08 -11.84
N ASN A 147 -4.62 2.60 -11.08
CA ASN A 147 -3.61 3.47 -10.46
C ASN A 147 -2.18 2.94 -10.57
N THR A 148 -1.91 2.07 -11.54
CA THR A 148 -0.56 1.58 -11.83
C THR A 148 -0.05 2.26 -13.10
N PRO A 149 1.03 3.08 -13.05
CA PRO A 149 1.39 3.98 -14.15
C PRO A 149 1.51 3.31 -15.52
N HIS A 150 2.18 2.17 -15.58
CA HIS A 150 2.35 1.45 -16.84
C HIS A 150 1.10 0.74 -17.34
N LEU A 151 0.19 0.36 -16.44
CA LEU A 151 -1.10 -0.23 -16.82
C LEU A 151 -2.01 0.85 -17.40
N LEU A 152 -1.94 2.07 -16.86
CA LEU A 152 -2.64 3.23 -17.43
C LEU A 152 -2.14 3.56 -18.84
N GLN A 153 -0.81 3.56 -19.06
CA GLN A 153 -0.23 3.73 -20.40
C GLN A 153 -0.69 2.62 -21.36
N ARG A 154 -0.76 1.38 -20.88
CA ARG A 154 -1.29 0.27 -21.69
C ARG A 154 -2.78 0.42 -21.97
N ASN A 155 -3.57 0.90 -21.01
CA ASN A 155 -5.00 1.17 -21.21
C ASN A 155 -5.26 2.24 -22.27
N ALA A 156 -4.42 3.28 -22.31
CA ALA A 156 -4.52 4.33 -23.34
C ALA A 156 -4.23 3.83 -24.77
N SER A 157 -3.54 2.70 -24.92
CA SER A 157 -3.21 2.09 -26.22
C SER A 157 -4.15 0.94 -26.61
N LEU A 158 -5.14 0.60 -25.78
CA LEU A 158 -6.10 -0.46 -26.10
C LEU A 158 -7.18 0.02 -27.09
N PRO A 159 -7.58 -0.82 -28.07
CA PRO A 159 -8.78 -0.56 -28.84
C PRO A 159 -10.02 -0.66 -27.93
N PRO A 160 -11.09 0.13 -28.22
CA PRO A 160 -12.33 0.09 -27.46
C PRO A 160 -12.93 -1.32 -27.45
N LEU A 161 -13.51 -1.73 -26.32
CA LEU A 161 -14.18 -3.02 -26.18
C LEU A 161 -15.45 -3.03 -27.05
N ASN A 162 -15.46 -3.87 -28.10
CA ASN A 162 -16.69 -4.13 -28.85
C ASN A 162 -17.62 -5.01 -28.00
N PRO A 163 -18.86 -4.61 -27.72
CA PRO A 163 -19.77 -5.33 -26.82
C PRO A 163 -20.32 -6.66 -27.36
N THR A 164 -19.93 -7.11 -28.56
CA THR A 164 -20.63 -8.20 -29.27
C THR A 164 -19.88 -9.53 -29.36
N THR A 165 -18.87 -9.79 -28.52
CA THR A 165 -18.20 -11.11 -28.54
C THR A 165 -17.96 -11.65 -27.14
N GLY A 166 -19.03 -12.17 -26.55
CA GLY A 166 -18.92 -13.24 -25.57
C GLY A 166 -18.43 -14.51 -26.26
N GLN A 167 -17.14 -14.56 -26.63
CA GLN A 167 -16.47 -15.83 -26.91
C GLN A 167 -15.60 -16.17 -25.71
N THR A 168 -16.11 -17.12 -24.96
CA THR A 168 -15.39 -18.00 -24.06
C THR A 168 -14.13 -18.52 -24.77
N LEU A 169 -12.96 -17.99 -24.45
CA LEU A 169 -11.69 -18.69 -24.72
C LEU A 169 -11.51 -19.76 -23.65
N SER A 170 -12.29 -20.84 -23.75
CA SER A 170 -12.31 -21.97 -22.83
C SER A 170 -11.23 -23.02 -23.12
N ASN A 171 -10.03 -22.64 -23.56
CA ASN A 171 -8.92 -23.58 -23.68
C ASN A 171 -7.58 -22.86 -23.46
N VAL A 172 -7.26 -22.59 -22.19
CA VAL A 172 -5.87 -22.33 -21.80
C VAL A 172 -5.28 -23.70 -21.45
N ASN A 173 -4.74 -24.40 -22.44
CA ASN A 173 -3.83 -25.50 -22.18
C ASN A 173 -2.70 -24.97 -21.30
N ALA A 174 -2.35 -25.69 -20.22
CA ALA A 174 -1.27 -25.33 -19.31
C ALA A 174 0.10 -25.21 -20.01
N ASP A 175 0.20 -25.67 -21.26
CA ASP A 175 1.39 -25.65 -22.12
C ASP A 175 1.26 -24.76 -23.37
N ALA A 176 0.30 -23.82 -23.40
CA ALA A 176 0.21 -22.87 -24.52
C ALA A 176 1.46 -21.96 -24.57
N PRO A 177 2.03 -21.72 -25.77
CA PRO A 177 3.21 -20.88 -25.90
C PRO A 177 2.94 -19.49 -25.35
N ILE A 178 3.90 -19.07 -24.52
CA ILE A 178 3.98 -17.85 -23.74
C ILE A 178 3.54 -16.64 -24.57
N SER A 179 2.65 -15.81 -24.00
CA SER A 179 2.14 -14.62 -24.67
C SER A 179 3.29 -13.63 -24.97
N PRO A 180 3.27 -12.84 -26.06
CA PRO A 180 4.34 -11.91 -26.45
C PRO A 180 4.70 -10.81 -25.42
N LEU A 181 3.98 -10.73 -24.31
CA LEU A 181 4.22 -9.80 -23.20
C LEU A 181 5.40 -10.22 -22.30
N ASP A 182 5.78 -11.51 -22.29
CA ASP A 182 6.75 -12.06 -21.32
C ASP A 182 8.23 -11.90 -21.71
N GLN A 183 8.54 -11.28 -22.84
CA GLN A 183 9.93 -11.00 -23.24
C GLN A 183 10.40 -9.58 -22.86
N ARG A 184 9.52 -8.76 -22.29
CA ARG A 184 9.89 -7.38 -21.90
C ARG A 184 10.66 -7.39 -20.59
N THR A 185 11.87 -6.83 -20.63
CA THR A 185 12.69 -6.58 -19.45
C THR A 185 12.53 -5.12 -19.07
N TYR A 186 12.10 -4.84 -17.83
CA TYR A 186 11.92 -3.49 -17.33
C TYR A 186 13.10 -3.07 -16.43
N PRO A 187 13.54 -1.82 -16.48
CA PRO A 187 14.62 -1.36 -15.60
C PRO A 187 14.18 -1.43 -14.14
N LEU A 188 15.06 -1.94 -13.27
CA LEU A 188 14.84 -2.01 -11.82
C LEU A 188 14.88 -0.65 -11.12
N SER A 189 15.10 0.45 -11.86
CA SER A 189 15.18 1.81 -11.33
C SER A 189 13.88 2.27 -10.69
N GLU A 190 12.73 1.81 -11.20
CA GLU A 190 11.41 2.23 -10.74
C GLU A 190 10.57 1.04 -10.26
N PRO A 191 9.90 1.17 -9.11
CA PRO A 191 9.01 0.14 -8.61
C PRO A 191 7.74 0.07 -9.49
N ARG A 192 7.45 -1.13 -9.99
CA ARG A 192 6.36 -1.37 -10.96
C ARG A 192 5.35 -2.40 -10.47
N SER A 193 5.84 -3.49 -9.88
CA SER A 193 5.03 -4.65 -9.55
C SER A 193 4.23 -4.47 -8.25
N THR A 194 3.05 -5.08 -8.18
CA THR A 194 2.25 -5.21 -6.95
C THR A 194 2.48 -6.58 -6.31
N LEU A 195 2.88 -6.62 -5.05
CA LEU A 195 2.93 -7.84 -4.25
C LEU A 195 1.64 -8.01 -3.44
N VAL A 196 0.98 -9.14 -3.60
CA VAL A 196 -0.14 -9.58 -2.76
C VAL A 196 0.35 -10.70 -1.84
N VAL A 197 0.21 -10.49 -0.53
CA VAL A 197 0.50 -11.49 0.50
C VAL A 197 -0.83 -11.91 1.11
N CYS A 198 -1.18 -13.19 1.01
CA CYS A 198 -2.47 -13.70 1.45
C CYS A 198 -2.37 -15.07 2.15
N PRO A 199 -3.43 -15.54 2.83
CA PRO A 199 -3.51 -16.92 3.30
C PRO A 199 -3.33 -17.94 2.16
N LEU A 200 -2.77 -19.11 2.46
CA LEU A 200 -2.53 -20.16 1.45
C LEU A 200 -3.83 -20.60 0.75
N SER A 201 -4.94 -20.64 1.48
CA SER A 201 -6.25 -21.05 0.97
C SER A 201 -6.78 -20.17 -0.17
N VAL A 202 -6.40 -18.89 -0.21
CA VAL A 202 -6.95 -17.92 -1.18
C VAL A 202 -6.00 -17.56 -2.32
N VAL A 203 -4.79 -18.13 -2.38
CA VAL A 203 -3.82 -17.87 -3.46
C VAL A 203 -4.41 -18.18 -4.84
N THR A 204 -5.08 -19.34 -4.96
CA THR A 204 -5.70 -19.75 -6.22
C THR A 204 -6.91 -18.88 -6.57
N GLN A 205 -7.65 -18.43 -5.57
CA GLN A 205 -8.77 -17.50 -5.74
C GLN A 205 -8.29 -16.14 -6.27
N TRP A 206 -7.23 -15.57 -5.69
CA TRP A 206 -6.62 -14.33 -6.20
C TRP A 206 -6.27 -14.43 -7.69
N ARG A 207 -5.60 -15.53 -8.09
CA ARG A 207 -5.26 -15.78 -9.49
C ARG A 207 -6.50 -15.89 -10.39
N LYS A 208 -7.52 -16.63 -9.95
CA LYS A 208 -8.77 -16.84 -10.71
C LYS A 208 -9.54 -15.53 -10.87
N GLU A 209 -9.71 -14.76 -9.81
CA GLU A 209 -10.42 -13.48 -9.83
C GLU A 209 -9.71 -12.47 -10.73
N MET A 210 -8.39 -12.36 -10.65
CA MET A 210 -7.59 -11.51 -11.55
C MET A 210 -7.75 -11.92 -13.02
N ALA A 211 -7.71 -13.21 -13.33
CA ALA A 211 -7.90 -13.70 -14.70
C ALA A 211 -9.34 -13.49 -15.22
N LYS A 212 -10.34 -13.63 -14.35
CA LYS A 212 -11.76 -13.49 -14.69
C LYS A 212 -12.18 -12.03 -14.88
N HIS A 213 -11.64 -11.13 -14.07
CA HIS A 213 -12.11 -9.75 -13.98
C HIS A 213 -11.20 -8.74 -14.68
N SER A 214 -10.08 -9.16 -15.25
CA SER A 214 -9.25 -8.34 -16.14
C SER A 214 -9.38 -8.79 -17.60
N ARG A 215 -9.18 -7.85 -18.53
CA ARG A 215 -9.16 -8.15 -19.97
C ARG A 215 -8.14 -9.29 -20.25
N PRO A 216 -8.51 -10.33 -21.03
CA PRO A 216 -7.60 -11.44 -21.30
C PRO A 216 -6.25 -10.99 -21.86
N GLY A 217 -5.16 -11.55 -21.33
CA GLY A 217 -3.79 -11.18 -21.70
C GLY A 217 -3.36 -9.78 -21.27
N PHE A 218 -4.20 -9.04 -20.54
CA PHE A 218 -3.81 -7.75 -19.98
C PHE A 218 -2.92 -8.00 -18.76
N LEU A 219 -3.42 -8.49 -17.65
CA LEU A 219 -2.63 -8.56 -16.42
C LEU A 219 -1.68 -9.77 -16.39
N SER A 220 -0.37 -9.53 -16.19
CA SER A 220 0.59 -10.62 -15.93
C SER A 220 0.68 -10.93 -14.44
N VAL A 221 0.29 -12.14 -14.05
CA VAL A 221 0.18 -12.57 -12.64
C VAL A 221 1.03 -13.81 -12.39
N TYR A 222 1.99 -13.70 -11.47
CA TYR A 222 2.82 -14.83 -11.02
C TYR A 222 2.47 -15.27 -9.61
N VAL A 223 2.39 -16.59 -9.39
CA VAL A 223 2.21 -17.16 -8.06
C VAL A 223 3.57 -17.62 -7.53
N TYR A 224 4.12 -16.88 -6.57
CA TYR A 224 5.34 -17.22 -5.86
C TYR A 224 5.03 -18.17 -4.70
N HIS A 225 4.84 -19.45 -4.99
CA HIS A 225 4.61 -20.50 -3.98
C HIS A 225 5.21 -21.86 -4.40
N GLY A 226 5.44 -22.77 -3.44
CA GLY A 226 5.96 -24.13 -3.71
C GLY A 226 7.49 -24.23 -3.87
N PRO A 227 8.07 -25.43 -3.95
CA PRO A 227 9.53 -25.61 -3.97
C PRO A 227 10.22 -25.03 -5.22
N ASN A 228 9.52 -25.00 -6.35
CA ASN A 228 10.05 -24.59 -7.66
C ASN A 228 9.89 -23.08 -7.96
N ARG A 229 9.76 -22.26 -6.91
CA ARG A 229 9.67 -20.80 -7.05
C ARG A 229 10.92 -20.25 -7.72
N ARG A 230 10.74 -19.39 -8.71
CA ARG A 230 11.85 -18.71 -9.37
C ARG A 230 12.38 -17.59 -8.49
N LYS A 231 13.63 -17.73 -8.04
CA LYS A 231 14.34 -16.76 -7.19
C LYS A 231 15.13 -15.75 -8.00
N ASP A 232 14.46 -15.06 -8.91
CA ASP A 232 15.08 -14.04 -9.76
C ASP A 232 14.35 -12.69 -9.60
N ILE A 233 15.10 -11.64 -9.26
CA ILE A 233 14.56 -10.31 -8.96
C ILE A 233 13.92 -9.72 -10.22
N GLN A 234 14.61 -9.85 -11.36
CA GLN A 234 14.16 -9.30 -12.63
C GLN A 234 12.86 -9.98 -13.08
N PHE A 235 12.80 -11.30 -12.96
CA PHE A 235 11.60 -12.07 -13.27
C PHE A 235 10.39 -11.61 -12.44
N LEU A 236 10.55 -11.42 -11.13
CA LEU A 236 9.45 -10.94 -10.28
C LEU A 236 9.03 -9.50 -10.62
N HIS A 237 9.99 -8.63 -10.90
CA HIS A 237 9.74 -7.23 -11.27
C HIS A 237 9.00 -7.10 -12.62
N ASN A 238 9.27 -8.00 -13.56
CA ASN A 238 8.62 -7.99 -14.87
C ASN A 238 7.12 -8.33 -14.83
N HIS A 239 6.63 -8.99 -13.77
CA HIS A 239 5.20 -9.27 -13.61
C HIS A 239 4.46 -8.07 -13.02
N ASP A 240 3.23 -7.84 -13.48
CA ASP A 240 2.39 -6.76 -12.94
C ASP A 240 1.96 -7.05 -11.51
N VAL A 241 1.65 -8.33 -11.22
CA VAL A 241 1.27 -8.81 -9.89
C VAL A 241 2.02 -10.08 -9.53
N VAL A 242 2.57 -10.12 -8.32
CA VAL A 242 3.10 -11.34 -7.69
C VAL A 242 2.23 -11.68 -6.48
N VAL A 243 1.72 -12.91 -6.42
CA VAL A 243 0.92 -13.43 -5.30
C VAL A 243 1.76 -14.43 -4.51
N THR A 244 1.86 -14.24 -3.21
CA THR A 244 2.61 -15.13 -2.28
C THR A 244 1.81 -15.37 -1.01
N THR A 245 2.31 -16.27 -0.16
CA THR A 245 1.73 -16.52 1.16
C THR A 245 2.56 -15.93 2.28
N TYR A 246 1.91 -15.62 3.39
CA TYR A 246 2.56 -15.25 4.65
C TYR A 246 3.65 -16.23 5.09
N ALA A 247 3.37 -17.53 4.99
CA ALA A 247 4.34 -18.58 5.31
C ALA A 247 5.56 -18.53 4.38
N THR A 248 5.34 -18.36 3.08
CA THR A 248 6.43 -18.24 2.10
C THR A 248 7.27 -16.99 2.38
N LEU A 249 6.64 -15.85 2.60
CA LEU A 249 7.33 -14.60 2.94
C LEU A 249 8.16 -14.72 4.23
N ALA A 250 7.66 -15.43 5.25
CA ALA A 250 8.39 -15.66 6.48
C ALA A 250 9.71 -16.44 6.26
N THR A 251 9.76 -17.32 5.24
CA THR A 251 10.99 -18.05 4.88
C THR A 251 12.04 -17.18 4.18
N GLU A 252 11.65 -16.03 3.63
CA GLU A 252 12.55 -15.10 2.94
C GLU A 252 13.34 -14.23 3.93
N LEU A 253 12.88 -14.13 5.18
CA LEU A 253 13.62 -13.42 6.22
C LEU A 253 14.86 -14.26 6.59
N PRO A 254 16.05 -13.66 6.81
CA PRO A 254 17.21 -14.38 7.37
C PRO A 254 16.94 -14.91 8.79
N SER A 255 17.63 -15.96 9.21
CA SER A 255 17.48 -16.50 10.57
C SER A 255 18.15 -15.60 11.61
N ASP A 256 19.30 -15.03 11.27
CA ASP A 256 20.05 -14.09 12.12
C ASP A 256 20.37 -12.82 11.34
N LYS A 257 19.84 -11.67 11.79
CA LYS A 257 20.08 -10.36 11.15
C LYS A 257 21.51 -9.84 11.33
N LYS A 258 22.25 -10.32 12.35
CA LYS A 258 23.61 -9.85 12.67
C LYS A 258 24.70 -10.69 12.01
N SER A 259 24.33 -11.85 11.47
CA SER A 259 25.25 -12.71 10.74
C SER A 259 25.78 -12.02 9.48
N LYS A 260 27.08 -12.19 9.18
CA LYS A 260 27.66 -11.78 7.89
C LYS A 260 26.95 -12.43 6.69
N ARG A 261 26.26 -13.57 6.91
CA ARG A 261 25.45 -14.28 5.90
C ARG A 261 24.03 -13.75 5.76
N ALA A 262 23.57 -12.83 6.61
CA ALA A 262 22.22 -12.28 6.56
C ALA A 262 21.86 -11.66 5.20
N LYS A 263 22.85 -11.09 4.50
CA LYS A 263 22.66 -10.52 3.15
C LYS A 263 22.48 -11.61 2.07
N GLN A 264 23.10 -12.77 2.24
CA GLN A 264 22.97 -13.92 1.32
C GLN A 264 21.69 -14.72 1.58
N GLU A 265 21.25 -14.81 2.84
CA GLU A 265 20.01 -15.50 3.23
C GLU A 265 18.75 -14.69 2.95
N ARG A 266 18.88 -13.39 2.69
CA ARG A 266 17.72 -12.52 2.44
C ARG A 266 17.07 -12.94 1.12
N GLY A 267 15.84 -13.42 1.22
CA GLY A 267 15.09 -13.89 0.07
C GLY A 267 14.70 -12.76 -0.90
N VAL A 268 14.40 -13.14 -2.15
CA VAL A 268 14.18 -12.22 -3.27
C VAL A 268 12.99 -11.30 -3.07
N LEU A 269 11.94 -11.76 -2.36
CA LEU A 269 10.76 -10.92 -2.09
C LEU A 269 11.11 -9.68 -1.25
N LEU A 270 12.12 -9.78 -0.40
CA LEU A 270 12.60 -8.69 0.46
C LEU A 270 13.66 -7.81 -0.22
N GLN A 271 14.06 -8.15 -1.44
CA GLN A 271 15.05 -7.40 -2.24
C GLN A 271 14.38 -6.55 -3.32
N VAL A 272 13.27 -7.00 -3.88
CA VAL A 272 12.47 -6.24 -4.87
C VAL A 272 11.92 -4.95 -4.23
N ASN A 273 11.98 -3.84 -4.96
CA ASN A 273 11.27 -2.62 -4.61
C ASN A 273 9.87 -2.65 -5.23
N TRP A 274 8.85 -2.85 -4.40
CA TRP A 274 7.47 -3.01 -4.86
C TRP A 274 6.78 -1.66 -5.05
N LEU A 275 5.96 -1.53 -6.09
CA LEU A 275 5.10 -0.34 -6.22
C LEU A 275 4.07 -0.34 -5.10
N ARG A 276 3.43 -1.49 -4.90
CA ARG A 276 2.36 -1.69 -3.94
C ARG A 276 2.54 -3.03 -3.24
N VAL A 277 2.34 -3.04 -1.92
CA VAL A 277 2.17 -4.26 -1.13
C VAL A 277 0.76 -4.28 -0.59
N VAL A 278 0.06 -5.39 -0.81
CA VAL A 278 -1.28 -5.66 -0.29
C VAL A 278 -1.18 -6.86 0.65
N LEU A 279 -1.57 -6.66 1.90
CA LEU A 279 -1.64 -7.69 2.93
C LEU A 279 -3.11 -8.07 3.11
N ASP A 280 -3.52 -9.18 2.51
CA ASP A 280 -4.86 -9.73 2.61
C ASP A 280 -5.01 -10.53 3.91
N GLU A 281 -6.18 -10.49 4.53
CA GLU A 281 -6.41 -10.96 5.90
C GLU A 281 -5.34 -10.46 6.89
N ALA A 282 -5.15 -9.13 6.91
CA ALA A 282 -4.07 -8.48 7.66
C ALA A 282 -4.05 -8.79 9.17
N HIS A 283 -5.14 -9.31 9.74
CA HIS A 283 -5.14 -9.81 11.12
C HIS A 283 -4.11 -10.94 11.37
N MET A 284 -3.62 -11.62 10.32
CA MET A 284 -2.53 -12.61 10.41
C MET A 284 -1.19 -12.03 10.90
N ILE A 285 -1.00 -10.71 10.81
CA ILE A 285 0.21 -10.02 11.29
C ILE A 285 -0.03 -9.20 12.57
N LYS A 286 -1.12 -9.46 13.31
CA LYS A 286 -1.47 -8.73 14.54
C LYS A 286 -0.37 -8.77 15.60
N ASP A 287 0.33 -9.90 15.72
CA ASP A 287 1.45 -10.04 16.65
C ASP A 287 2.79 -9.68 15.98
N ARG A 288 3.29 -8.50 16.33
CA ARG A 288 4.57 -7.93 15.87
C ARG A 288 5.80 -8.82 16.13
N THR A 289 5.71 -9.75 17.08
CA THR A 289 6.85 -10.60 17.47
C THR A 289 7.01 -11.79 16.51
N THR A 290 5.95 -12.17 15.81
CA THR A 290 5.95 -13.30 14.88
C THR A 290 6.89 -13.07 13.70
N ARG A 291 7.44 -14.17 13.16
CA ARG A 291 8.28 -14.11 11.97
C ARG A 291 7.52 -13.56 10.76
N THR A 292 6.24 -13.92 10.64
CA THR A 292 5.34 -13.42 9.59
C THR A 292 5.19 -11.91 9.62
N ALA A 293 4.88 -11.32 10.78
CA ALA A 293 4.78 -9.86 10.92
C ALA A 293 6.12 -9.19 10.62
N LYS A 294 7.22 -9.69 11.21
CA LYS A 294 8.58 -9.19 10.96
C LYS A 294 8.95 -9.22 9.47
N SER A 295 8.63 -10.29 8.76
CA SER A 295 8.90 -10.41 7.32
C SER A 295 8.06 -9.45 6.49
N SER A 296 6.82 -9.18 6.90
CA SER A 296 5.93 -8.22 6.23
C SER A 296 6.41 -6.78 6.43
N PHE A 297 6.92 -6.43 7.62
CA PHE A 297 7.47 -5.10 7.91
C PHE A 297 8.78 -4.81 7.15
N GLU A 298 9.51 -5.85 6.74
CA GLU A 298 10.77 -5.75 5.99
C GLU A 298 10.57 -5.54 4.48
N LEU A 299 9.34 -5.61 3.98
CA LEU A 299 9.02 -5.36 2.58
C LEU A 299 9.24 -3.87 2.22
N LYS A 300 9.99 -3.66 1.13
CA LYS A 300 10.22 -2.34 0.54
C LYS A 300 9.09 -2.04 -0.43
N SER A 301 8.30 -1.00 -0.16
CA SER A 301 7.29 -0.54 -1.10
C SER A 301 6.98 0.94 -0.99
N GLU A 302 6.46 1.51 -2.07
CA GLU A 302 5.94 2.88 -2.07
C GLU A 302 4.53 2.95 -1.46
N ARG A 303 3.69 1.96 -1.75
CA ARG A 303 2.27 1.93 -1.37
C ARG A 303 1.98 0.69 -0.53
N ARG A 304 1.17 0.83 0.52
CA ARG A 304 0.85 -0.25 1.46
C ARG A 304 -0.64 -0.29 1.78
N TRP A 305 -1.24 -1.46 1.59
CA TRP A 305 -2.63 -1.74 1.92
C TRP A 305 -2.73 -2.93 2.85
N CYS A 306 -3.43 -2.75 3.98
CA CYS A 306 -3.92 -3.86 4.79
C CYS A 306 -5.39 -4.08 4.45
N VAL A 307 -5.76 -5.29 4.07
CA VAL A 307 -7.12 -5.67 3.69
C VAL A 307 -7.58 -6.71 4.69
N THR A 308 -8.68 -6.47 5.39
CA THR A 308 -9.16 -7.38 6.43
C THR A 308 -10.65 -7.17 6.70
N GLY A 309 -11.41 -8.23 6.98
CA GLY A 309 -12.78 -8.06 7.50
C GLY A 309 -12.83 -7.76 9.00
N THR A 310 -11.75 -8.05 9.71
CA THR A 310 -11.65 -7.97 11.17
C THR A 310 -10.33 -7.28 11.53
N PRO A 311 -10.31 -5.95 11.69
CA PRO A 311 -9.08 -5.21 11.95
C PRO A 311 -8.56 -5.29 13.40
N ILE A 312 -9.36 -5.80 14.34
CA ILE A 312 -9.04 -5.92 15.78
C ILE A 312 -8.63 -7.36 16.11
#